data_AF-A0A845X143-F1
#
_entry.id   AF-A0A845X143-F1
#
_cell.length_a   1.000
_cell.length_b   1.000
_cell.length_c   1.000
_cell.angle_alpha   90.00
_cell.angle_beta   90.00
_cell.angle_gamma   90.00
#
_symmetry.space_group_name_H-M   'P 1'
#
loop_
_entity.id
_entity.type
_entity.pdbx_description
1 polymer ?
#
loop_
_entity_poly.entity_id
_entity_poly.type
_entity_poly.pdbx_seq_one_letter_code
_entity_poly.pdbx_strand_id
1 'polypeptide(L)'
;MYKIDRAFKFQRPNADPFATRIQGINLITQDITNQAKRPLACQLQLRLSQADHTQLQKAQLFGYQADLCTPLTQGPFNKKNSLTARLILDPDHLPLLKNCSDASSAAAQLLLEPKDSPLHQAESWRLLSVRQRQSNKKQTSYRTFWDYLDWEELADSLDLEAQMGQQLQKFLAESSLSRQLAHTLNLPTDKASHVTRDLSAALLSALPGLLSQDTQSMAQFTDAIADLQRQFLTQQFSEVMPQLTPQIPDAENLANEMARFFPADVSAAQRSTSLWETAIAFLHEAEWPVDILEDQALLRLMVQGKSGQWLGLLEHPNPNQLLFYSVSTTKVPPQQQATVAQFLMALNYSQTNIGSFELDRQDGEFRYKTGGTFNRWDEQTIENLIYPNLAVMDQHLPLIGDVVMGRCELQEAMKLLP
;
A
#
# COMPACT_ATOMS: atom_id res chain seq x y z
N MET A 1 17.75 25.57 -11.44
CA MET A 1 16.29 25.35 -11.55
C MET A 1 15.57 26.64 -11.93
N TYR A 2 14.94 26.63 -13.10
CA TYR A 2 14.16 27.74 -13.65
C TYR A 2 12.72 27.67 -13.12
N LYS A 3 12.14 28.80 -12.70
CA LYS A 3 10.78 28.86 -12.14
C LYS A 3 9.75 29.04 -13.24
N ILE A 4 8.74 28.18 -13.24
CA ILE A 4 7.62 28.25 -14.20
C ILE A 4 6.35 28.73 -13.49
N ASP A 5 6.02 28.11 -12.36
CA ASP A 5 4.79 28.33 -11.59
C ASP A 5 3.50 28.43 -12.43
N ARG A 6 3.24 27.41 -13.26
CA ARG A 6 2.05 27.34 -14.12
C ARG A 6 1.27 26.05 -13.96
N ALA A 7 -0.05 26.14 -14.16
CA ALA A 7 -0.91 24.97 -14.27
C ALA A 7 -0.53 24.16 -15.51
N PHE A 8 -0.49 22.85 -15.38
CA PHE A 8 -0.12 21.91 -16.43
C PHE A 8 -0.98 20.65 -16.33
N LYS A 9 -1.26 20.02 -17.47
CA LYS A 9 -2.08 18.81 -17.55
C LYS A 9 -1.29 17.70 -18.22
N PHE A 10 -0.89 16.70 -17.45
CA PHE A 10 -0.30 15.48 -17.97
C PHE A 10 -1.41 14.62 -18.57
N GLN A 11 -1.30 14.31 -19.86
CA GLN A 11 -2.19 13.40 -20.56
C GLN A 11 -1.94 11.97 -20.10
N ARG A 12 -2.99 11.15 -20.18
CA ARG A 12 -2.95 9.72 -19.87
C ARG A 12 -3.72 8.95 -20.94
N PRO A 13 -3.20 7.82 -21.44
CA PRO A 13 -3.95 6.96 -22.34
C PRO A 13 -5.24 6.49 -21.67
N ASN A 14 -6.39 6.66 -22.35
CA ASN A 14 -7.69 6.17 -21.92
C ASN A 14 -8.16 6.62 -20.52
N ALA A 15 -7.64 7.72 -19.99
CA ALA A 15 -7.99 8.22 -18.66
C ALA A 15 -7.91 9.74 -18.55
N ASP A 16 -8.60 10.33 -17.57
CA ASP A 16 -8.65 11.79 -17.40
C ASP A 16 -7.26 12.40 -17.18
N PRO A 17 -6.91 13.56 -17.75
CA PRO A 17 -5.61 14.18 -17.54
C PRO A 17 -5.33 14.50 -16.07
N PHE A 18 -4.08 14.31 -15.64
CA PHE A 18 -3.64 14.72 -14.31
C PHE A 18 -3.24 16.20 -14.32
N ALA A 19 -4.07 17.04 -13.69
CA ALA A 19 -3.85 18.47 -13.61
C ALA A 19 -3.12 18.84 -12.32
N THR A 20 -2.03 19.60 -12.44
CA THR A 20 -1.25 20.08 -11.29
C THR A 20 -0.52 21.38 -11.64
N ARG A 21 0.36 21.87 -10.76
CA ARG A 21 1.16 23.08 -11.00
C ARG A 21 2.64 22.76 -11.06
N ILE A 22 3.30 23.08 -12.17
CA ILE A 22 4.75 22.99 -12.30
C ILE A 22 5.37 24.21 -11.62
N GLN A 23 6.15 24.00 -10.56
CA GLN A 23 6.88 25.04 -9.84
C GLN A 23 8.16 25.44 -10.59
N GLY A 24 8.86 24.46 -11.14
CA GLY A 24 10.09 24.71 -11.86
C GLY A 24 10.58 23.51 -12.65
N ILE A 25 11.53 23.78 -13.53
CA ILE A 25 12.22 22.80 -14.38
C ILE A 25 13.73 22.96 -14.20
N ASN A 26 14.45 21.85 -14.30
CA ASN A 26 15.90 21.83 -14.38
C ASN A 26 16.32 21.03 -15.60
N LEU A 27 17.30 21.52 -16.33
CA LEU A 27 17.94 20.80 -17.43
C LEU A 27 19.41 20.67 -17.10
N ILE A 28 19.92 19.45 -17.14
CA ILE A 28 21.33 19.13 -17.00
C ILE A 28 21.84 18.80 -18.40
N THR A 29 22.98 19.40 -18.76
CA THR A 29 23.53 19.31 -20.12
C THR A 29 25.03 19.07 -20.11
N GLN A 30 25.52 18.32 -21.09
CA GLN A 30 26.93 18.14 -21.39
C GLN A 30 27.33 18.99 -22.61
N ASP A 31 28.47 19.66 -22.54
CA ASP A 31 29.00 20.39 -23.68
C ASP A 31 29.66 19.39 -24.66
N ILE A 32 29.15 19.32 -25.90
CA ILE A 32 29.76 18.49 -26.97
C ILE A 32 30.76 19.33 -27.76
N THR A 33 30.40 20.57 -28.07
CA THR A 33 31.26 21.57 -28.74
C THR A 33 30.94 22.96 -28.19
N ASN A 34 31.71 23.99 -28.55
CA ASN A 34 31.51 25.37 -28.11
C ASN A 34 30.11 25.96 -28.40
N GLN A 35 29.26 25.29 -29.20
CA GLN A 35 27.90 25.75 -29.54
C GLN A 35 26.80 24.70 -29.36
N ALA A 36 27.15 23.44 -29.07
CA ALA A 36 26.18 22.35 -28.97
C ALA A 36 26.23 21.70 -27.58
N LYS A 37 25.08 21.70 -26.91
CA LYS A 37 24.87 21.03 -25.63
C LYS A 37 23.93 19.86 -25.80
N ARG A 38 24.25 18.74 -25.14
CA ARG A 38 23.39 17.55 -25.08
C ARG A 38 22.65 17.52 -23.76
N PRO A 39 21.31 17.40 -23.75
CA PRO A 39 20.57 17.08 -22.53
C PRO A 39 20.99 15.72 -21.96
N LEU A 40 21.36 15.71 -20.67
CA LEU A 40 21.62 14.49 -19.90
C LEU A 40 20.45 14.12 -19.00
N ALA A 41 19.78 15.12 -18.41
CA ALA A 41 18.62 14.90 -17.56
C ALA A 41 17.71 16.12 -17.55
N CYS A 42 16.40 15.88 -17.46
CA CYS A 42 15.41 16.94 -17.29
C CYS A 42 14.51 16.63 -16.08
N GLN A 43 14.44 17.55 -15.12
CA GLN A 43 13.67 17.36 -13.89
C GLN A 43 12.58 18.40 -13.76
N LEU A 44 11.40 17.98 -13.28
CA LEU A 44 10.30 18.86 -12.91
C LEU A 44 10.07 18.87 -11.41
N GLN A 45 9.72 20.04 -10.89
CA GLN A 45 9.12 20.18 -9.56
C GLN A 45 7.64 20.50 -9.70
N LEU A 46 6.79 19.67 -9.11
CA LEU A 46 5.35 19.86 -9.07
C LEU A 46 4.91 20.27 -7.68
N ARG A 47 3.92 21.16 -7.59
CA ARG A 47 3.20 21.44 -6.35
C ARG A 47 1.94 20.61 -6.33
N LEU A 48 1.87 19.67 -5.38
CA LEU A 48 0.74 18.78 -5.21
C LEU A 48 -0.17 19.26 -4.09
N SER A 49 -1.48 19.24 -4.32
CA SER A 49 -2.47 19.16 -3.26
C SER A 49 -2.48 17.75 -2.64
N GLN A 50 -3.18 17.56 -1.51
CA GLN A 50 -3.39 16.21 -0.98
C GLN A 50 -4.20 15.33 -1.94
N ALA A 51 -5.22 15.90 -2.59
CA ALA A 51 -6.01 15.19 -3.59
C ALA A 51 -5.13 14.77 -4.79
N ASP A 52 -4.21 15.64 -5.22
CA ASP A 52 -3.28 15.33 -6.31
C ASP A 52 -2.35 14.18 -5.91
N HIS A 53 -1.85 14.17 -4.67
CA HIS A 53 -0.99 13.10 -4.15
C HIS A 53 -1.76 11.78 -4.05
N THR A 54 -2.97 11.77 -3.51
CA THR A 54 -3.84 10.58 -3.48
C THR A 54 -4.16 10.08 -4.89
N GLN A 55 -4.47 10.97 -5.83
CA GLN A 55 -4.75 10.60 -7.22
C GLN A 55 -3.52 10.01 -7.90
N LEU A 56 -2.35 10.63 -7.72
CA LEU A 56 -1.06 10.13 -8.21
C LEU A 56 -0.81 8.70 -7.70
N GLN A 57 -1.04 8.44 -6.41
CA GLN A 57 -0.84 7.10 -5.83
C GLN A 57 -1.85 6.09 -6.36
N LYS A 58 -3.15 6.44 -6.34
CA LYS A 58 -4.25 5.56 -6.77
C LYS A 58 -4.15 5.18 -8.24
N ALA A 59 -3.70 6.11 -9.08
CA ALA A 59 -3.52 5.88 -10.51
C ALA A 59 -2.09 5.49 -10.89
N GLN A 60 -1.20 5.25 -9.91
CA GLN A 60 0.20 4.85 -10.12
C GLN A 60 0.94 5.75 -11.13
N LEU A 61 0.67 7.06 -11.08
CA LEU A 61 1.22 7.98 -12.07
C LEU A 61 2.73 8.13 -11.90
N PHE A 62 3.39 8.41 -13.02
CA PHE A 62 4.84 8.67 -13.06
C PHE A 62 5.67 7.49 -12.54
N GLY A 63 5.21 6.25 -12.76
CA GLY A 63 5.88 5.05 -12.26
C GLY A 63 5.84 4.93 -10.73
N TYR A 64 4.83 5.51 -10.07
CA TYR A 64 4.63 5.33 -8.64
C TYR A 64 4.19 3.90 -8.33
N GLN A 65 4.95 3.23 -7.46
CA GLN A 65 4.59 1.97 -6.85
C GLN A 65 4.83 2.07 -5.35
N ALA A 66 3.83 1.70 -4.55
CA ALA A 66 3.88 1.85 -3.10
C ALA A 66 5.05 1.05 -2.49
N ASP A 67 5.28 -0.17 -3.01
CA ASP A 67 6.32 -1.09 -2.55
C ASP A 67 7.73 -0.63 -2.92
N LEU A 68 7.85 0.29 -3.88
CA LEU A 68 9.11 0.93 -4.27
C LEU A 68 9.36 2.28 -3.58
N CYS A 69 8.58 2.61 -2.56
CA CYS A 69 8.75 3.85 -1.82
C CYS A 69 9.55 3.63 -0.54
N THR A 70 10.61 4.41 -0.36
CA THR A 70 11.40 4.43 0.85
C THR A 70 11.16 5.74 1.62
N PRO A 71 10.66 5.69 2.87
CA PRO A 71 10.54 6.89 3.69
C PRO A 71 11.94 7.42 4.03
N LEU A 72 12.18 8.70 3.72
CA LEU A 72 13.41 9.42 4.05
C LEU A 72 13.37 10.01 5.46
N THR A 73 12.16 10.32 5.93
CA THR A 73 11.93 10.86 7.28
C THR A 73 10.65 10.28 7.86
N GLN A 74 10.60 10.19 9.19
CA GLN A 74 9.49 9.59 9.92
C GLN A 74 8.31 10.56 10.09
N GLY A 75 7.09 10.01 10.06
CA GLY A 75 5.84 10.72 10.35
C GLY A 75 4.97 11.02 9.11
N PRO A 76 3.67 11.23 9.29
CA PRO A 76 2.73 11.43 8.18
C PRO A 76 2.87 12.82 7.53
N PHE A 77 2.38 12.94 6.30
CA PHE A 77 2.18 14.25 5.67
C PHE A 77 1.03 14.99 6.34
N ASN A 78 1.19 16.30 6.51
CA ASN A 78 0.16 17.18 7.02
C ASN A 78 -0.90 17.45 5.94
N LYS A 79 -2.16 17.12 6.24
CA LYS A 79 -3.29 17.23 5.30
C LYS A 79 -3.57 18.67 4.81
N LYS A 80 -3.05 19.72 5.46
CA LYS A 80 -3.31 21.13 5.12
C LYS A 80 -2.24 21.77 4.23
N ASN A 81 -1.04 21.19 4.17
CA ASN A 81 0.08 21.78 3.44
C ASN A 81 0.23 21.14 2.05
N SER A 82 0.62 21.95 1.06
CA SER A 82 0.98 21.42 -0.26
C SER A 82 2.28 20.63 -0.21
N LEU A 83 2.37 19.57 -1.00
CA LEU A 83 3.58 18.79 -1.17
C LEU A 83 4.34 19.26 -2.42
N THR A 84 5.62 18.90 -2.47
CA THR A 84 6.46 19.07 -3.66
C THR A 84 6.88 17.69 -4.15
N ALA A 85 6.52 17.36 -5.38
CA ALA A 85 7.01 16.17 -6.07
C ALA A 85 8.14 16.54 -7.03
N ARG A 86 9.18 15.71 -7.08
CA ARG A 86 10.24 15.79 -8.09
C ARG A 86 10.03 14.69 -9.11
N LEU A 87 9.96 15.04 -10.38
CA LEU A 87 9.92 14.12 -11.50
C LEU A 87 11.20 14.22 -12.32
N ILE A 88 11.54 13.16 -13.05
CA ILE A 88 12.57 13.15 -14.09
C ILE A 88 11.97 12.64 -15.40
N LEU A 89 12.41 13.21 -16.53
CA LEU A 89 12.02 12.75 -17.84
C LEU A 89 12.73 11.43 -18.16
N ASP A 90 12.00 10.49 -18.73
CA ASP A 90 12.60 9.25 -19.24
C ASP A 90 13.69 9.57 -20.30
N PRO A 91 14.89 8.98 -20.21
CA PRO A 91 15.97 9.16 -21.16
C PRO A 91 15.56 9.01 -22.62
N ASP A 92 14.62 8.11 -22.92
CA ASP A 92 14.10 7.86 -24.27
C ASP A 92 13.44 9.10 -24.89
N HIS A 93 13.03 10.07 -24.06
CA HIS A 93 12.39 11.31 -24.48
C HIS A 93 13.31 12.54 -24.40
N LEU A 94 14.53 12.42 -23.86
CA LEU A 94 15.52 13.51 -23.86
C LEU A 94 15.86 14.06 -25.25
N PRO A 95 15.87 13.27 -26.35
CA PRO A 95 16.10 13.81 -27.69
C PRO A 95 15.10 14.89 -28.13
N LEU A 96 13.91 14.96 -27.54
CA LEU A 96 12.95 16.04 -27.78
C LEU A 96 13.47 17.40 -27.30
N LEU A 97 14.40 17.39 -26.34
CA LEU A 97 15.03 18.58 -25.77
C LEU A 97 16.39 18.89 -26.40
N LYS A 98 16.79 18.22 -27.50
CA LYS A 98 18.12 18.37 -28.13
C LYS A 98 18.51 19.81 -28.50
N ASN A 99 17.52 20.68 -28.72
CA ASN A 99 17.73 22.08 -29.06
C ASN A 99 17.77 23.01 -27.82
N CYS A 100 17.59 22.46 -26.62
CA CYS A 100 17.58 23.23 -25.37
C CYS A 100 19.00 23.26 -24.78
N SER A 101 19.53 24.46 -24.56
CA SER A 101 20.85 24.66 -23.94
C SER A 101 20.78 24.94 -22.45
N ASP A 102 19.58 25.21 -21.91
CA ASP A 102 19.38 25.56 -20.51
C ASP A 102 17.95 25.23 -20.03
N ALA A 103 17.71 25.44 -18.73
CA ALA A 103 16.40 25.19 -18.13
C ALA A 103 15.29 26.14 -18.64
N SER A 104 15.63 27.33 -19.15
CA SER A 104 14.63 28.29 -19.66
C SER A 104 14.11 27.87 -21.04
N SER A 105 15.01 27.43 -21.92
CA SER A 105 14.67 26.87 -23.23
C SER A 105 13.88 25.57 -23.10
N ALA A 106 14.25 24.70 -22.16
CA ALA A 106 13.45 23.51 -21.84
C ALA A 106 12.05 23.85 -21.31
N ALA A 107 11.92 24.89 -20.47
CA ALA A 107 10.62 25.37 -20.00
C ALA A 107 9.74 25.85 -21.17
N ALA A 108 10.33 26.61 -22.09
CA ALA A 108 9.63 27.10 -23.28
C ALA A 108 9.19 25.94 -24.18
N GLN A 109 10.07 24.97 -24.43
CA GLN A 109 9.76 23.78 -25.21
C GLN A 109 8.59 23.00 -24.59
N LEU A 110 8.65 22.69 -23.30
CA LEU A 110 7.59 21.97 -22.59
C LEU A 110 6.21 22.65 -22.71
N LEU A 111 6.17 23.99 -22.70
CA LEU A 111 4.92 24.76 -22.75
C LEU A 111 4.39 24.99 -24.17
N LEU A 112 5.24 24.90 -25.19
CA LEU A 112 4.87 25.11 -26.60
C LEU A 112 4.55 23.81 -27.33
N GLU A 113 5.03 22.69 -26.82
CA GLU A 113 4.82 21.37 -27.42
C GLU A 113 3.33 21.00 -27.50
N PRO A 114 2.91 20.30 -28.56
CA PRO A 114 1.55 19.77 -28.69
C PRO A 114 1.16 18.88 -27.50
N LYS A 115 -0.14 18.79 -27.19
CA LYS A 115 -0.65 18.00 -26.05
C LYS A 115 -0.42 16.50 -26.19
N ASP A 116 -0.29 16.02 -27.43
CA ASP A 116 0.03 14.65 -27.81
C ASP A 116 1.53 14.34 -27.72
N SER A 117 2.38 15.35 -27.54
CA SER A 117 3.82 15.18 -27.34
C SER A 117 4.11 14.28 -26.12
N PRO A 118 5.13 13.40 -26.17
CA PRO A 118 5.56 12.61 -25.02
C PRO A 118 5.84 13.46 -23.78
N LEU A 119 6.34 14.69 -23.94
CA LEU A 119 6.59 15.61 -22.82
C LEU A 119 5.32 15.94 -22.01
N HIS A 120 4.14 15.81 -22.61
CA HIS A 120 2.84 16.00 -21.97
C HIS A 120 2.25 14.70 -21.40
N GLN A 121 2.82 13.52 -21.68
CA GLN A 121 2.31 12.24 -21.18
C GLN A 121 2.82 11.96 -19.77
N ALA A 122 1.96 11.49 -18.86
CA ALA A 122 2.39 11.11 -17.51
C ALA A 122 3.41 9.95 -17.52
N GLU A 123 3.31 9.04 -18.49
CA GLU A 123 4.16 7.87 -18.65
C GLU A 123 5.59 8.19 -19.10
N SER A 124 5.82 9.39 -19.64
CA SER A 124 7.16 9.85 -20.04
C SER A 124 7.99 10.37 -18.87
N TRP A 125 7.43 10.44 -17.66
CA TRP A 125 8.10 10.93 -16.47
C TRP A 125 8.15 9.88 -15.37
N ARG A 126 9.19 9.94 -14.53
CA ARG A 126 9.38 9.08 -13.35
C ARG A 126 9.39 9.94 -12.09
N LEU A 127 8.59 9.57 -11.10
CA LEU A 127 8.56 10.23 -9.80
C LEU A 127 9.82 9.86 -9.03
N LEU A 128 10.64 10.82 -8.66
CA LEU A 128 11.81 10.62 -7.82
C LEU A 128 11.46 10.65 -6.33
N SER A 129 10.74 11.69 -5.90
CA SER A 129 10.44 11.86 -4.47
C SER A 129 9.29 12.80 -4.23
N VAL A 130 8.61 12.64 -3.11
CA VAL A 130 7.63 13.61 -2.60
C VAL A 130 8.09 14.12 -1.24
N ARG A 131 8.04 15.43 -1.07
CA ARG A 131 8.52 16.13 0.12
C ARG A 131 7.52 17.16 0.59
N GLN A 132 7.43 17.36 1.90
CA GLN A 132 6.60 18.39 2.51
C GLN A 132 7.36 19.03 3.66
N ARG A 133 7.43 20.37 3.64
CA ARG A 133 7.98 21.15 4.75
C ARG A 133 6.92 21.31 5.83
N GLN A 134 7.22 20.85 7.05
CA GLN A 134 6.34 20.95 8.20
C GLN A 134 6.47 22.31 8.90
N SER A 135 5.46 22.67 9.70
CA SER A 135 5.41 23.92 10.48
C SER A 135 6.58 24.08 11.46
N ASN A 136 7.09 22.97 11.99
CA ASN A 136 8.26 22.92 12.89
C ASN A 136 9.61 22.96 12.14
N LYS A 137 9.63 23.34 10.86
CA LYS A 137 10.79 23.31 9.95
C LYS A 137 11.36 21.91 9.66
N LYS A 138 10.83 20.83 10.22
CA LYS A 138 11.18 19.46 9.81
C LYS A 138 10.59 19.16 8.43
N GLN A 139 11.14 18.18 7.72
CA GLN A 139 10.67 17.77 6.41
C GLN A 139 10.15 16.33 6.51
N THR A 140 8.94 16.09 6.02
CA THR A 140 8.43 14.74 5.77
C THR A 140 8.68 14.41 4.31
N SER A 141 9.22 13.24 4.00
CA SER A 141 9.48 12.86 2.61
C SER A 141 9.65 11.37 2.41
N TYR A 142 9.31 10.91 1.21
CA TYR A 142 9.72 9.61 0.69
C TYR A 142 10.38 9.79 -0.68
N ARG A 143 11.20 8.83 -1.05
CA ARG A 143 11.73 8.66 -2.41
C ARG A 143 11.22 7.36 -3.01
N THR A 144 11.21 7.27 -4.32
CA THR A 144 10.96 6.03 -5.06
C THR A 144 12.29 5.36 -5.42
N PHE A 145 12.21 4.17 -6.01
CA PHE A 145 13.35 3.53 -6.70
C PHE A 145 14.07 4.47 -7.67
N TRP A 146 13.32 5.28 -8.41
CA TRP A 146 13.87 6.16 -9.45
C TRP A 146 14.87 7.20 -8.93
N ASP A 147 14.80 7.59 -7.65
CA ASP A 147 15.76 8.52 -7.01
C ASP A 147 17.10 7.87 -6.68
N TYR A 148 17.23 6.55 -6.80
CA TYR A 148 18.49 5.83 -6.63
C TYR A 148 19.31 5.76 -7.91
N LEU A 149 18.68 5.98 -9.06
CA LEU A 149 19.36 5.91 -10.35
C LEU A 149 20.19 7.16 -10.61
N ASP A 150 21.40 6.98 -11.15
CA ASP A 150 22.19 8.07 -11.69
C ASP A 150 21.79 8.31 -13.14
N TRP A 151 20.81 9.19 -13.32
CA TRP A 151 20.23 9.48 -14.64
C TRP A 151 21.20 10.18 -15.60
N GLU A 152 22.25 10.81 -15.09
CA GLU A 152 23.26 11.45 -15.94
C GLU A 152 24.18 10.40 -16.55
N GLU A 153 24.61 9.42 -15.74
CA GLU A 153 25.42 8.29 -16.23
C GLU A 153 24.61 7.36 -17.14
N LEU A 154 23.35 7.08 -16.83
CA LEU A 154 22.48 6.22 -17.66
C LEU A 154 22.26 6.78 -19.08
N ALA A 155 22.32 8.10 -19.26
CA ALA A 155 22.19 8.72 -20.58
C ALA A 155 23.43 8.47 -21.47
N ASP A 156 24.58 8.11 -20.88
CA ASP A 156 25.88 7.95 -21.55
C ASP A 156 26.44 6.51 -21.50
N SER A 157 25.86 5.64 -20.67
CA SER A 157 26.43 4.32 -20.38
C SER A 157 26.23 3.30 -21.54
N LEU A 158 27.33 2.63 -21.91
CA LEU A 158 27.32 1.40 -22.73
C LEU A 158 27.09 0.12 -21.90
N ASP A 159 27.12 0.22 -20.57
CA ASP A 159 27.03 -0.89 -19.62
C ASP A 159 25.94 -0.59 -18.57
N LEU A 160 24.72 -0.45 -19.09
CA LEU A 160 23.52 -0.10 -18.32
C LEU A 160 23.30 -1.11 -17.19
N GLU A 161 23.57 -2.38 -17.47
CA GLU A 161 23.36 -3.51 -16.57
C GLU A 161 24.20 -3.40 -15.29
N ALA A 162 25.50 -3.11 -15.40
CA ALA A 162 26.39 -3.02 -14.24
C ALA A 162 26.04 -1.82 -13.33
N GLN A 163 25.76 -0.66 -13.91
CA GLN A 163 25.35 0.53 -13.15
C GLN A 163 23.99 0.32 -12.47
N MET A 164 23.03 -0.28 -13.18
CA MET A 164 21.71 -0.59 -12.64
C MET A 164 21.78 -1.58 -11.49
N GLY A 165 22.61 -2.63 -11.59
CA GLY A 165 22.82 -3.58 -10.51
C GLY A 165 23.31 -2.88 -9.23
N GLN A 166 24.27 -1.97 -9.35
CA GLN A 166 24.80 -1.25 -8.20
C GLN A 166 23.75 -0.32 -7.54
N GLN A 167 22.88 0.31 -8.33
CA GLN A 167 21.83 1.17 -7.77
C GLN A 167 20.67 0.37 -7.18
N LEU A 168 20.32 -0.77 -7.77
CA LEU A 168 19.38 -1.72 -7.16
C LEU A 168 19.90 -2.22 -5.82
N GLN A 169 21.21 -2.49 -5.71
CA GLN A 169 21.85 -2.86 -4.44
C GLN A 169 21.64 -1.79 -3.36
N LYS A 170 21.87 -0.51 -3.69
CA LYS A 170 21.65 0.60 -2.74
C LYS A 170 20.18 0.74 -2.37
N PHE A 171 19.28 0.58 -3.34
CA PHE A 171 17.84 0.57 -3.08
C PHE A 171 17.46 -0.53 -2.09
N LEU A 172 17.83 -1.79 -2.36
CA LEU A 172 17.51 -2.92 -1.50
C LEU A 172 18.06 -2.74 -0.09
N ALA A 173 19.29 -2.23 0.05
CA ALA A 173 19.91 -1.95 1.35
C ALA A 173 19.14 -0.89 2.17
N GLU A 174 18.65 0.17 1.54
CA GLU A 174 18.01 1.30 2.22
C GLU A 174 16.47 1.21 2.31
N SER A 175 15.86 0.35 1.50
CA SER A 175 14.42 0.15 1.40
C SER A 175 13.78 -0.29 2.72
N SER A 176 12.46 -0.13 2.83
CA SER A 176 11.70 -0.73 3.93
C SER A 176 11.86 -2.25 3.99
N LEU A 177 12.23 -2.89 2.87
CA LEU A 177 12.49 -4.32 2.74
C LEU A 177 13.62 -4.78 3.67
N SER A 178 14.69 -4.01 3.85
CA SER A 178 15.77 -4.37 4.78
C SER A 178 15.32 -4.31 6.25
N ARG A 179 14.51 -3.30 6.59
CA ARG A 179 13.93 -3.12 7.93
C ARG A 179 12.80 -4.12 8.21
N GLN A 180 11.99 -4.45 7.21
CA GLN A 180 10.95 -5.48 7.28
C GLN A 180 11.62 -6.84 7.46
N LEU A 181 12.61 -7.19 6.66
CA LEU A 181 13.39 -8.43 6.85
C LEU A 181 14.08 -8.46 8.23
N ALA A 182 14.68 -7.37 8.69
CA ALA A 182 15.29 -7.30 10.02
C ALA A 182 14.27 -7.55 11.15
N HIS A 183 13.11 -6.91 11.06
CA HIS A 183 12.02 -7.01 12.03
C HIS A 183 11.39 -8.41 12.01
N THR A 184 11.07 -8.93 10.83
CA THR A 184 10.44 -10.24 10.63
C THR A 184 11.36 -11.37 11.10
N LEU A 185 12.66 -11.28 10.82
CA LEU A 185 13.62 -12.31 11.23
C LEU A 185 14.14 -12.15 12.66
N ASN A 186 13.66 -11.13 13.38
CA ASN A 186 14.08 -10.78 14.74
C ASN A 186 15.61 -10.76 14.89
N LEU A 187 16.32 -10.27 13.86
CA LEU A 187 17.77 -10.22 13.82
C LEU A 187 18.25 -8.91 14.46
N PRO A 188 19.34 -8.92 15.27
CA PRO A 188 19.98 -7.68 15.67
C PRO A 188 20.47 -6.92 14.42
N THR A 189 20.39 -5.59 14.46
CA THR A 189 20.48 -4.70 13.29
C THR A 189 21.76 -4.87 12.47
N ASP A 190 22.83 -5.28 13.14
CA ASP A 190 24.13 -5.65 12.56
C ASP A 190 24.06 -6.93 11.73
N LYS A 191 23.41 -8.00 12.22
CA LYS A 191 23.20 -9.24 11.46
C LYS A 191 22.20 -9.08 10.32
N ALA A 192 21.16 -8.27 10.51
CA ALA A 192 20.19 -7.96 9.45
C ALA A 192 20.85 -7.26 8.25
N SER A 193 21.88 -6.42 8.50
CA SER A 193 22.66 -5.76 7.45
C SER A 193 23.50 -6.75 6.62
N HIS A 194 23.98 -7.83 7.23
CA HIS A 194 24.69 -8.91 6.53
C HIS A 194 23.74 -9.73 5.67
N VAL A 195 22.60 -10.15 6.22
CA VAL A 195 21.57 -10.90 5.46
C VAL A 195 21.07 -10.08 4.27
N THR A 196 20.80 -8.79 4.43
CA THR A 196 20.38 -7.93 3.30
C THR A 196 21.46 -7.71 2.26
N ARG A 197 22.73 -7.62 2.67
CA ARG A 197 23.86 -7.54 1.74
C ARG A 197 23.99 -8.81 0.92
N ASP A 198 23.88 -9.97 1.57
CA ASP A 198 24.03 -11.27 0.92
C ASP A 198 22.82 -11.58 0.01
N LEU A 199 21.60 -11.20 0.43
CA LEU A 199 20.40 -11.22 -0.40
C LEU A 199 20.54 -10.34 -1.65
N SER A 200 21.06 -9.12 -1.46
CA SER A 200 21.28 -8.17 -2.55
C SER A 200 22.32 -8.73 -3.53
N ALA A 201 23.38 -9.37 -3.03
CA ALA A 201 24.41 -10.01 -3.85
C ALA A 201 23.88 -11.21 -4.64
N ALA A 202 22.99 -12.01 -4.05
CA ALA A 202 22.39 -13.14 -4.75
C ALA A 202 21.37 -12.69 -5.81
N LEU A 203 20.57 -11.65 -5.52
CA LEU A 203 19.71 -10.99 -6.52
C LEU A 203 20.52 -10.43 -7.69
N LEU A 204 21.66 -9.81 -7.39
CA LEU A 204 22.63 -9.32 -8.38
C LEU A 204 23.17 -10.42 -9.28
N SER A 205 23.40 -11.63 -8.77
CA SER A 205 23.83 -12.76 -9.60
C SER A 205 22.73 -13.32 -10.51
N ALA A 206 21.45 -13.11 -10.15
CA ALA A 206 20.29 -13.56 -10.94
C ALA A 206 19.84 -12.50 -11.97
N LEU A 207 20.12 -11.22 -11.72
CA LEU A 207 19.77 -10.08 -12.58
C LEU A 207 20.12 -10.26 -14.08
N PRO A 208 21.31 -10.77 -14.48
CA PRO A 208 21.65 -10.99 -15.89
C PRO A 208 20.75 -12.01 -16.60
N GLY A 209 20.10 -12.92 -15.86
CA GLY A 209 19.14 -13.88 -16.42
C GLY A 209 17.70 -13.34 -16.47
N LEU A 210 17.38 -12.35 -15.64
CA LEU A 210 16.07 -11.70 -15.53
C LEU A 210 15.92 -10.52 -16.49
N LEU A 211 16.98 -9.74 -16.65
CA LEU A 211 17.11 -8.76 -17.71
C LEU A 211 17.44 -9.54 -18.99
N SER A 212 16.41 -9.90 -19.77
CA SER A 212 16.64 -10.52 -21.07
C SER A 212 17.64 -9.69 -21.90
N GLN A 213 18.43 -10.34 -22.76
CA GLN A 213 19.36 -9.64 -23.68
C GLN A 213 18.66 -8.59 -24.58
N ASP A 214 17.33 -8.59 -24.62
CA ASP A 214 16.46 -7.69 -25.39
C ASP A 214 15.97 -6.45 -24.62
N THR A 215 16.49 -6.17 -23.41
CA THR A 215 16.14 -4.93 -22.66
C THR A 215 16.80 -3.72 -23.34
N GLN A 216 16.21 -3.24 -24.43
CA GLN A 216 16.73 -2.17 -25.27
C GLN A 216 16.21 -0.77 -24.88
N SER A 217 15.23 -0.68 -23.97
CA SER A 217 14.64 0.60 -23.52
C SER A 217 14.39 0.69 -22.02
N MET A 218 14.30 1.92 -21.51
CA MET A 218 14.01 2.20 -20.09
C MET A 218 12.58 1.78 -19.70
N ALA A 219 11.65 1.75 -20.66
CA ALA A 219 10.30 1.23 -20.47
C ALA A 219 10.31 -0.29 -20.21
N GLN A 220 11.04 -1.06 -21.02
CA GLN A 220 11.22 -2.50 -20.80
C GLN A 220 11.94 -2.79 -19.48
N PHE A 221 12.89 -1.95 -19.09
CA PHE A 221 13.54 -2.05 -17.78
C PHE A 221 12.58 -1.73 -16.62
N THR A 222 11.70 -0.74 -16.78
CA THR A 222 10.67 -0.43 -15.78
C THR A 222 9.74 -1.61 -15.56
N ASP A 223 9.33 -2.25 -16.66
CA ASP A 223 8.54 -3.48 -16.63
C ASP A 223 9.35 -4.64 -16.03
N ALA A 224 10.64 -4.77 -16.37
CA ALA A 224 11.53 -5.81 -15.85
C ALA A 224 11.85 -5.62 -14.36
N ILE A 225 11.95 -4.40 -13.84
CA ILE A 225 12.09 -4.14 -12.39
C ILE A 225 10.78 -4.43 -11.68
N ALA A 226 9.65 -4.02 -12.24
CA ALA A 226 8.34 -4.37 -11.71
C ALA A 226 8.11 -5.90 -11.73
N ASP A 227 8.57 -6.58 -12.78
CA ASP A 227 8.54 -8.04 -12.91
C ASP A 227 9.55 -8.73 -12.01
N LEU A 228 10.77 -8.20 -11.86
CA LEU A 228 11.78 -8.72 -10.94
C LEU A 228 11.31 -8.57 -9.51
N GLN A 229 10.64 -7.48 -9.15
CA GLN A 229 9.94 -7.40 -7.88
C GLN A 229 8.82 -8.42 -7.78
N ARG A 230 7.93 -8.51 -8.77
CA ARG A 230 6.83 -9.50 -8.76
C ARG A 230 7.38 -10.92 -8.59
N GLN A 231 8.43 -11.30 -9.34
CA GLN A 231 9.07 -12.62 -9.35
C GLN A 231 9.94 -12.87 -8.12
N PHE A 232 10.63 -11.86 -7.60
CA PHE A 232 11.34 -11.94 -6.31
C PHE A 232 10.37 -12.16 -5.16
N LEU A 233 9.23 -11.44 -5.18
CA LEU A 233 8.14 -11.57 -4.22
C LEU A 233 7.29 -12.84 -4.45
N THR A 234 7.58 -13.71 -5.40
CA THR A 234 6.72 -14.90 -5.63
C THR A 234 7.40 -16.21 -6.03
N GLN A 235 8.56 -16.20 -6.70
CA GLN A 235 9.14 -17.42 -7.27
C GLN A 235 10.66 -17.55 -7.08
N GLN A 236 11.44 -16.51 -7.34
CA GLN A 236 12.92 -16.56 -7.31
C GLN A 236 13.52 -16.68 -5.90
N PHE A 237 12.77 -16.32 -4.86
CA PHE A 237 13.24 -16.45 -3.48
C PHE A 237 13.53 -17.92 -3.11
N SER A 238 12.72 -18.86 -3.60
CA SER A 238 12.90 -20.29 -3.34
C SER A 238 14.15 -20.89 -3.98
N GLU A 239 14.62 -20.34 -5.11
CA GLU A 239 15.81 -20.79 -5.84
C GLU A 239 17.10 -20.14 -5.34
N VAL A 240 17.03 -18.89 -4.86
CA VAL A 240 18.14 -18.13 -4.31
C VAL A 240 18.46 -18.55 -2.86
N MET A 241 17.43 -18.96 -2.10
CA MET A 241 17.56 -19.37 -0.69
C MET A 241 18.60 -20.48 -0.44
N PRO A 242 18.64 -21.59 -1.20
CA PRO A 242 19.67 -22.63 -1.07
C PRO A 242 21.11 -22.13 -1.20
N GLN A 243 21.34 -21.04 -1.94
CA GLN A 243 22.68 -20.46 -2.15
C GLN A 243 23.10 -19.54 -1.00
N LEU A 244 22.13 -18.94 -0.29
CA LEU A 244 22.33 -18.11 0.91
C LEU A 244 22.45 -18.95 2.19
N THR A 245 21.93 -20.19 2.15
CA THR A 245 21.87 -21.17 3.25
C THR A 245 23.21 -21.42 3.97
N PRO A 246 24.40 -21.38 3.34
CA PRO A 246 25.66 -21.60 4.05
C PRO A 246 26.10 -20.45 4.97
N GLN A 247 25.55 -19.24 4.80
CA GLN A 247 26.07 -18.02 5.45
C GLN A 247 25.13 -17.43 6.52
N ILE A 248 23.91 -17.98 6.66
CA ILE A 248 22.86 -17.47 7.55
C ILE A 248 22.58 -18.52 8.63
N PRO A 249 22.72 -18.20 9.93
CA PRO A 249 22.29 -19.10 10.99
C PRO A 249 20.76 -19.22 10.94
N ASP A 250 20.23 -20.44 10.83
CA ASP A 250 18.80 -20.79 10.68
C ASP A 250 18.11 -20.42 9.34
N ALA A 251 18.75 -20.80 8.22
CA ALA A 251 18.17 -20.70 6.88
C ALA A 251 16.82 -21.43 6.69
N GLU A 252 16.56 -22.51 7.45
CA GLU A 252 15.27 -23.23 7.44
C GLU A 252 14.12 -22.39 8.03
N ASN A 253 14.42 -21.59 9.06
CA ASN A 253 13.42 -20.73 9.69
C ASN A 253 13.11 -19.51 8.82
N LEU A 254 14.14 -18.97 8.16
CA LEU A 254 14.02 -17.92 7.13
C LEU A 254 13.14 -18.37 5.95
N ALA A 255 13.34 -19.57 5.42
CA ALA A 255 12.55 -20.09 4.31
C ALA A 255 11.06 -20.26 4.67
N ASN A 256 10.77 -20.76 5.88
CA ASN A 256 9.41 -20.99 6.35
C ASN A 256 8.66 -19.69 6.70
N GLU A 257 9.32 -18.71 7.31
CA GLU A 257 8.79 -17.37 7.53
C GLU A 257 8.46 -16.68 6.19
N MET A 258 9.34 -16.80 5.19
CA MET A 258 9.17 -16.10 3.91
C MET A 258 8.16 -16.75 2.97
N ALA A 259 7.97 -18.07 3.03
CA ALA A 259 6.89 -18.76 2.32
C ALA A 259 5.49 -18.32 2.79
N ARG A 260 5.36 -17.76 4.01
CA ARG A 260 4.11 -17.17 4.52
C ARG A 260 3.80 -15.80 3.91
N PHE A 261 4.82 -15.05 3.51
CA PHE A 261 4.66 -13.74 2.86
C PHE A 261 4.45 -13.84 1.34
N PHE A 262 5.00 -14.88 0.70
CA PHE A 262 5.09 -14.99 -0.75
C PHE A 262 4.60 -16.35 -1.26
N PRO A 263 3.28 -16.56 -1.35
CA PRO A 263 2.72 -17.79 -1.91
C PRO A 263 3.10 -17.89 -3.40
N ALA A 264 3.44 -19.11 -3.85
CA ALA A 264 4.00 -19.42 -5.17
C ALA A 264 3.13 -19.08 -6.39
N ASP A 265 1.96 -18.44 -6.19
CA ASP A 265 0.96 -18.16 -7.21
C ASP A 265 0.70 -16.65 -7.33
N VAL A 266 1.37 -16.03 -8.31
CA VAL A 266 1.49 -14.58 -8.55
C VAL A 266 0.19 -13.91 -9.01
N SER A 267 -0.84 -14.69 -9.33
CA SER A 267 -2.16 -14.16 -9.69
C SER A 267 -2.86 -13.46 -8.51
N ALA A 268 -2.37 -13.67 -7.28
CA ALA A 268 -2.84 -13.02 -6.06
C ALA A 268 -2.09 -11.71 -5.70
N ALA A 269 -0.91 -11.43 -6.27
CA ALA A 269 -0.02 -10.34 -5.83
C ALA A 269 -0.39 -8.93 -6.34
N GLN A 270 -1.50 -8.77 -7.09
CA GLN A 270 -1.98 -7.47 -7.57
C GLN A 270 -2.97 -6.76 -6.61
N ARG A 271 -3.05 -7.16 -5.33
CA ARG A 271 -3.88 -6.44 -4.35
C ARG A 271 -3.14 -6.22 -3.04
N SER A 272 -2.83 -4.94 -2.77
CA SER A 272 -2.90 -4.25 -1.47
C SER A 272 -2.10 -4.82 -0.28
N THR A 273 -1.76 -3.98 0.69
CA THR A 273 -1.65 -4.42 2.10
C THR A 273 -2.74 -5.45 2.37
N SER A 274 -2.40 -6.59 2.96
CA SER A 274 -3.41 -7.64 3.13
C SER A 274 -4.60 -7.06 3.90
N LEU A 275 -5.81 -7.51 3.58
CA LEU A 275 -7.05 -7.10 4.26
C LEU A 275 -6.88 -7.15 5.79
N TRP A 276 -6.19 -8.19 6.24
CA TRP A 276 -5.80 -8.41 7.61
C TRP A 276 -4.92 -7.29 8.18
N GLU A 277 -3.84 -6.93 7.49
CA GLU A 277 -2.95 -5.83 7.89
C GLU A 277 -3.67 -4.48 7.95
N THR A 278 -4.55 -4.22 6.99
CA THR A 278 -5.33 -2.97 6.95
C THR A 278 -6.29 -2.91 8.15
N ALA A 279 -6.88 -4.03 8.54
CA ALA A 279 -7.75 -4.10 9.72
C ALA A 279 -6.98 -3.95 11.03
N ILE A 280 -5.80 -4.56 11.14
CA ILE A 280 -4.91 -4.39 12.30
C ILE A 280 -4.50 -2.91 12.43
N ALA A 281 -4.09 -2.28 11.33
CA ALA A 281 -3.71 -0.87 11.32
C ALA A 281 -4.87 0.05 11.75
N PHE A 282 -6.07 -0.19 11.24
CA PHE A 282 -7.28 0.54 11.62
C PHE A 282 -7.58 0.44 13.12
N LEU A 283 -7.52 -0.77 13.69
CA LEU A 283 -7.81 -1.00 15.10
C LEU A 283 -6.76 -0.38 16.02
N HIS A 284 -5.48 -0.40 15.60
CA HIS A 284 -4.40 0.29 16.32
C HIS A 284 -4.56 1.81 16.28
N GLU A 285 -4.92 2.40 15.15
CA GLU A 285 -5.17 3.84 15.04
C GLU A 285 -6.38 4.28 15.86
N ALA A 286 -7.40 3.42 15.96
CA ALA A 286 -8.57 3.63 16.82
C ALA A 286 -8.28 3.44 18.33
N GLU A 287 -7.03 3.12 18.71
CA GLU A 287 -6.59 2.85 20.09
C GLU A 287 -7.41 1.74 20.79
N TRP A 288 -7.90 0.76 20.04
CA TRP A 288 -8.62 -0.37 20.64
C TRP A 288 -7.63 -1.43 21.16
N PRO A 289 -7.79 -1.93 22.39
CA PRO A 289 -6.98 -3.03 22.90
C PRO A 289 -7.39 -4.33 22.20
N VAL A 290 -6.51 -4.84 21.33
CA VAL A 290 -6.73 -6.05 20.54
C VAL A 290 -5.72 -7.11 20.93
N ASP A 291 -6.22 -8.32 21.21
CA ASP A 291 -5.43 -9.53 21.33
C ASP A 291 -5.37 -10.21 19.95
N ILE A 292 -4.18 -10.34 19.38
CA ILE A 292 -3.95 -11.03 18.11
C ILE A 292 -3.71 -12.51 18.41
N LEU A 293 -4.56 -13.39 17.89
CA LEU A 293 -4.37 -14.85 17.95
C LEU A 293 -3.91 -15.32 16.57
N GLU A 294 -2.61 -15.19 16.32
CA GLU A 294 -1.98 -15.45 15.01
C GLU A 294 -2.27 -16.87 14.50
N ASP A 295 -2.29 -17.87 15.40
CA ASP A 295 -2.55 -19.27 15.08
C ASP A 295 -3.94 -19.54 14.50
N GLN A 296 -4.89 -18.59 14.65
CA GLN A 296 -6.30 -18.76 14.27
C GLN A 296 -6.80 -17.71 13.27
N ALA A 297 -5.94 -16.80 12.78
CA ALA A 297 -6.34 -15.66 11.95
C ALA A 297 -7.54 -14.88 12.54
N LEU A 298 -7.48 -14.66 13.86
CA LEU A 298 -8.56 -14.11 14.67
C LEU A 298 -8.05 -12.92 15.50
N LEU A 299 -8.72 -11.77 15.41
CA LEU A 299 -8.52 -10.66 16.33
C LEU A 299 -9.62 -10.65 17.37
N ARG A 300 -9.23 -10.48 18.62
CA ARG A 300 -10.16 -10.43 19.74
C ARG A 300 -10.06 -9.08 20.43
N LEU A 301 -11.20 -8.47 20.72
CA LEU A 301 -11.26 -7.23 21.47
C LEU A 301 -12.48 -7.21 22.39
N MET A 302 -12.37 -6.53 23.53
CA MET A 302 -13.51 -6.28 24.39
C MET A 302 -14.17 -4.96 23.97
N VAL A 303 -15.46 -4.99 23.65
CA VAL A 303 -16.21 -3.79 23.28
C VAL A 303 -17.04 -3.32 24.46
N GLN A 304 -16.93 -2.02 24.76
CA GLN A 304 -17.77 -1.33 25.73
C GLN A 304 -18.79 -0.45 25.00
N GLY A 305 -20.05 -0.88 24.96
CA GLY A 305 -21.18 -0.07 24.51
C GLY A 305 -21.86 0.69 25.65
N LYS A 306 -22.95 1.39 25.32
CA LYS A 306 -23.83 2.04 26.30
C LYS A 306 -24.68 1.04 27.07
N SER A 307 -25.04 -0.07 26.42
CA SER A 307 -25.97 -1.09 26.90
C SER A 307 -25.29 -2.29 27.55
N GLY A 308 -23.96 -2.38 27.45
CA GLY A 308 -23.21 -3.47 28.06
C GLY A 308 -21.81 -3.66 27.46
N GLN A 309 -21.18 -4.76 27.85
CA GLN A 309 -19.92 -5.22 27.30
C GLN A 309 -20.12 -6.54 26.56
N TRP A 310 -19.44 -6.68 25.43
CA TRP A 310 -19.46 -7.90 24.63
C TRP A 310 -18.11 -8.11 23.95
N LEU A 311 -17.93 -9.31 23.40
CA LEU A 311 -16.70 -9.67 22.73
C LEU A 311 -16.78 -9.32 21.24
N GLY A 312 -15.84 -8.52 20.75
CA GLY A 312 -15.60 -8.34 19.32
C GLY A 312 -14.64 -9.41 18.80
N LEU A 313 -15.00 -10.06 17.69
CA LEU A 313 -14.13 -10.97 16.96
C LEU A 313 -14.03 -10.52 15.51
N LEU A 314 -12.82 -10.39 14.98
CA LEU A 314 -12.57 -10.18 13.57
C LEU A 314 -11.94 -11.44 12.99
N GLU A 315 -12.58 -11.99 11.96
CA GLU A 315 -12.12 -13.18 11.25
C GLU A 315 -11.85 -12.86 9.78
N HIS A 316 -10.82 -13.49 9.26
CA HIS A 316 -10.44 -13.43 7.85
C HIS A 316 -10.42 -14.86 7.28
N PRO A 317 -11.57 -15.37 6.81
CA PRO A 317 -11.64 -16.75 6.34
C PRO A 317 -10.92 -16.98 5.00
N ASN A 318 -10.70 -15.93 4.20
CA ASN A 318 -9.89 -15.96 2.98
C ASN A 318 -9.49 -14.52 2.54
N PRO A 319 -8.51 -14.35 1.63
CA PRO A 319 -7.92 -13.07 1.26
C PRO A 319 -8.86 -11.89 0.97
N ASN A 320 -10.07 -12.16 0.46
CA ASN A 320 -11.01 -11.12 0.05
C ASN A 320 -12.24 -11.03 0.97
N GLN A 321 -12.29 -11.76 2.07
CA GLN A 321 -13.42 -11.77 3.00
C GLN A 321 -13.01 -11.31 4.40
N LEU A 322 -13.84 -10.43 4.97
CA LEU A 322 -13.73 -10.03 6.37
C LEU A 322 -15.08 -10.24 7.04
N LEU A 323 -15.04 -10.85 8.22
CA LEU A 323 -16.19 -11.04 9.08
C LEU A 323 -15.90 -10.38 10.42
N PHE A 324 -16.87 -9.65 10.96
CA PHE A 324 -16.81 -9.12 12.31
C PHE A 324 -18.03 -9.59 13.09
N TYR A 325 -17.77 -10.07 14.29
CA TYR A 325 -18.78 -10.59 15.20
C TYR A 325 -18.79 -9.78 16.49
N SER A 326 -19.97 -9.36 16.91
CA SER A 326 -20.24 -8.98 18.28
C SER A 326 -20.87 -10.15 19.01
N VAL A 327 -20.10 -10.84 19.84
CA VAL A 327 -20.50 -12.04 20.59
C VAL A 327 -20.91 -11.66 22.00
N SER A 328 -22.13 -12.02 22.39
CA SER A 328 -22.62 -11.79 23.74
C SER A 328 -21.81 -12.57 24.78
N THR A 329 -21.58 -11.95 25.93
CA THR A 329 -20.97 -12.62 27.10
C THR A 329 -21.96 -13.51 27.85
N THR A 330 -23.27 -13.36 27.58
CA THR A 330 -24.34 -14.15 28.19
C THR A 330 -24.88 -15.17 27.20
N LYS A 331 -24.85 -16.45 27.59
CA LYS A 331 -25.42 -17.55 26.81
C LYS A 331 -26.92 -17.70 27.04
N VAL A 332 -27.63 -18.09 26.00
CA VAL A 332 -29.07 -18.34 26.04
C VAL A 332 -29.35 -19.70 26.69
N PRO A 333 -30.14 -19.76 27.78
CA PRO A 333 -30.51 -21.03 28.40
C PRO A 333 -31.32 -21.92 27.44
N PRO A 334 -31.16 -23.26 27.49
CA PRO A 334 -31.84 -24.19 26.58
C PRO A 334 -33.36 -24.00 26.49
N GLN A 335 -34.01 -23.65 27.60
CA GLN A 335 -35.47 -23.43 27.63
C GLN A 335 -35.90 -22.17 26.87
N GLN A 336 -35.00 -21.20 26.69
CA GLN A 336 -35.29 -19.92 26.03
C GLN A 336 -34.78 -19.84 24.59
N GLN A 337 -33.95 -20.80 24.15
CA GLN A 337 -33.36 -20.78 22.80
C GLN A 337 -34.40 -20.67 21.68
N ALA A 338 -35.53 -21.37 21.79
CA ALA A 338 -36.59 -21.31 20.76
C ALA A 338 -37.27 -19.94 20.69
N THR A 339 -37.47 -19.29 21.84
CA THR A 339 -38.05 -17.95 21.94
C THR A 339 -37.08 -16.91 21.40
N VAL A 340 -35.82 -16.97 21.82
CA VAL A 340 -34.77 -16.05 21.39
C VAL A 340 -34.49 -16.19 19.90
N ALA A 341 -34.43 -17.41 19.35
CA ALA A 341 -34.25 -17.63 17.92
C ALA A 341 -35.34 -16.94 17.08
N GLN A 342 -36.61 -17.07 17.49
CA GLN A 342 -37.72 -16.39 16.84
C GLN A 342 -37.60 -14.87 16.93
N PHE A 343 -37.20 -14.36 18.08
CA PHE A 343 -37.00 -12.93 18.29
C PHE A 343 -35.85 -12.37 17.44
N LEU A 344 -34.69 -13.03 17.42
CA LEU A 344 -33.54 -12.64 16.60
C LEU A 344 -33.88 -12.67 15.10
N MET A 345 -34.69 -13.65 14.67
CA MET A 345 -35.17 -13.72 13.28
C MET A 345 -36.10 -12.54 12.93
N ALA A 346 -36.97 -12.13 13.86
CA ALA A 346 -37.83 -10.96 13.68
C ALA A 346 -37.02 -9.64 13.65
N LEU A 347 -35.98 -9.53 14.49
CA LEU A 347 -35.02 -8.42 14.46
C LEU A 347 -34.28 -8.35 13.12
N ASN A 348 -33.79 -9.49 12.64
CA ASN A 348 -33.10 -9.56 11.35
C ASN A 348 -34.00 -9.10 10.19
N TYR A 349 -35.29 -9.45 10.25
CA TYR A 349 -36.24 -9.06 9.23
C TYR A 349 -36.60 -7.57 9.25
N SER A 350 -36.74 -6.97 10.45
CA SER A 350 -37.32 -5.63 10.60
C SER A 350 -36.32 -4.51 10.87
N GLN A 351 -35.18 -4.78 11.50
CA GLN A 351 -34.28 -3.74 12.01
C GLN A 351 -32.84 -3.82 11.46
N THR A 352 -32.46 -4.92 10.80
CA THR A 352 -31.08 -5.07 10.32
C THR A 352 -30.99 -4.87 8.81
N ASN A 353 -30.23 -3.87 8.39
CA ASN A 353 -29.95 -3.62 6.97
C ASN A 353 -28.61 -4.20 6.50
N ILE A 354 -27.64 -4.34 7.42
CA ILE A 354 -26.29 -4.79 7.14
C ILE A 354 -25.88 -5.74 8.28
N GLY A 355 -25.94 -7.05 8.01
CA GLY A 355 -25.57 -8.09 8.97
C GLY A 355 -26.73 -9.00 9.38
N SER A 356 -26.48 -9.85 10.37
CA SER A 356 -27.47 -10.79 10.89
C SER A 356 -27.12 -11.26 12.31
N PHE A 357 -28.12 -11.32 13.19
CA PHE A 357 -28.04 -12.04 14.45
C PHE A 357 -28.06 -13.55 14.21
N GLU A 358 -27.14 -14.25 14.86
CA GLU A 358 -27.00 -15.70 14.85
C GLU A 358 -27.12 -16.25 16.27
N LEU A 359 -27.64 -17.47 16.41
CA LEU A 359 -27.73 -18.21 17.66
C LEU A 359 -27.15 -19.61 17.43
N ASP A 360 -26.16 -20.00 18.22
CA ASP A 360 -25.68 -21.38 18.28
C ASP A 360 -26.63 -22.19 19.17
N ARG A 361 -27.19 -23.26 18.61
CA ARG A 361 -28.12 -24.16 19.30
C ARG A 361 -27.40 -25.06 20.33
N GLN A 362 -26.12 -25.34 20.15
CA GLN A 362 -25.38 -26.27 21.00
C GLN A 362 -25.11 -25.67 22.37
N ASP A 363 -24.65 -24.43 22.43
CA ASP A 363 -24.22 -23.80 23.67
C ASP A 363 -25.00 -22.53 24.02
N GLY A 364 -25.85 -22.04 23.14
CA GLY A 364 -26.63 -20.82 23.34
C GLY A 364 -25.84 -19.54 23.15
N GLU A 365 -24.64 -19.56 22.55
CA GLU A 365 -23.97 -18.33 22.12
C GLU A 365 -24.86 -17.58 21.12
N PHE A 366 -25.04 -16.28 21.33
CA PHE A 366 -25.64 -15.42 20.32
C PHE A 366 -24.70 -14.28 19.96
N ARG A 367 -24.74 -13.89 18.69
CA ARG A 367 -23.82 -12.91 18.11
C ARG A 367 -24.46 -12.12 16.98
N TYR A 368 -23.96 -10.92 16.72
CA TYR A 368 -24.30 -10.15 15.53
C TYR A 368 -23.13 -10.17 14.55
N LYS A 369 -23.36 -10.63 13.32
CA LYS A 369 -22.35 -10.75 12.28
C LYS A 369 -22.52 -9.67 11.22
N THR A 370 -21.45 -8.97 10.89
CA THR A 370 -21.31 -8.20 9.65
C THR A 370 -20.15 -8.79 8.85
N GLY A 371 -20.21 -8.67 7.54
CA GLY A 371 -19.15 -9.23 6.71
C GLY A 371 -19.45 -9.10 5.24
N GLY A 372 -18.42 -9.31 4.41
CA GLY A 372 -18.57 -9.24 2.97
C GLY A 372 -17.32 -9.70 2.23
N THR A 373 -17.48 -9.86 0.92
CA THR A 373 -16.37 -10.10 -0.01
C THR A 373 -16.09 -8.81 -0.77
N PHE A 374 -14.85 -8.33 -0.75
CA PHE A 374 -14.51 -7.06 -1.38
C PHE A 374 -13.24 -7.19 -2.23
N ASN A 375 -13.25 -6.46 -3.34
CA ASN A 375 -12.23 -6.55 -4.39
C ASN A 375 -11.07 -5.57 -4.15
N ARG A 376 -11.29 -4.58 -3.27
CA ARG A 376 -10.36 -3.53 -2.83
C ARG A 376 -10.78 -3.13 -1.42
N TRP A 377 -9.81 -2.79 -0.57
CA TRP A 377 -10.03 -2.40 0.81
C TRP A 377 -9.40 -1.05 1.09
N ASP A 378 -10.13 -0.22 1.83
CA ASP A 378 -9.67 1.02 2.45
C ASP A 378 -10.23 1.07 3.88
N GLU A 379 -9.68 1.96 4.71
CA GLU A 379 -10.11 2.17 6.10
C GLU A 379 -11.63 2.37 6.21
N GLN A 380 -12.23 3.09 5.24
CA GLN A 380 -13.66 3.34 5.19
C GLN A 380 -14.48 2.06 5.08
N THR A 381 -14.00 1.07 4.33
CA THR A 381 -14.67 -0.23 4.20
C THR A 381 -14.69 -0.98 5.52
N ILE A 382 -13.60 -0.92 6.29
CA ILE A 382 -13.47 -1.56 7.61
C ILE A 382 -14.36 -0.84 8.63
N GLU A 383 -14.35 0.49 8.60
CA GLU A 383 -15.22 1.34 9.41
C GLU A 383 -16.71 1.02 9.19
N ASN A 384 -17.12 0.93 7.92
CA ASN A 384 -18.48 0.62 7.50
C ASN A 384 -18.91 -0.83 7.82
N LEU A 385 -17.97 -1.70 8.16
CA LEU A 385 -18.25 -3.07 8.57
C LEU A 385 -18.37 -3.18 10.09
N ILE A 386 -17.47 -2.53 10.83
CA ILE A 386 -17.36 -2.63 12.28
C ILE A 386 -18.37 -1.73 12.99
N TYR A 387 -18.44 -0.43 12.66
CA TYR A 387 -19.28 0.50 13.43
C TYR A 387 -20.78 0.20 13.34
N PRO A 388 -21.35 -0.17 12.18
CA PRO A 388 -22.75 -0.59 12.14
C PRO A 388 -23.01 -1.86 12.96
N ASN A 389 -22.06 -2.79 13.01
CA ASN A 389 -22.17 -3.99 13.84
C ASN A 389 -22.30 -3.63 15.32
N LEU A 390 -21.39 -2.79 15.80
CA LEU A 390 -21.38 -2.35 17.19
C LEU A 390 -22.65 -1.59 17.55
N ALA A 391 -23.12 -0.71 16.66
CA ALA A 391 -24.32 0.08 16.87
C ALA A 391 -25.57 -0.80 17.00
N VAL A 392 -25.75 -1.79 16.10
CA VAL A 392 -26.89 -2.72 16.14
C VAL A 392 -26.85 -3.59 17.40
N MET A 393 -25.66 -4.11 17.76
CA MET A 393 -25.51 -4.87 19.01
C MET A 393 -25.88 -4.02 20.22
N ASP A 394 -25.29 -2.82 20.37
CA ASP A 394 -25.53 -1.94 21.51
C ASP A 394 -27.01 -1.54 21.63
N GLN A 395 -27.67 -1.29 20.50
CA GLN A 395 -29.08 -0.90 20.45
C GLN A 395 -30.01 -2.02 20.95
N HIS A 396 -29.78 -3.26 20.53
CA HIS A 396 -30.72 -4.36 20.76
C HIS A 396 -30.34 -5.26 21.95
N LEU A 397 -29.11 -5.17 22.45
CA LEU A 397 -28.62 -6.00 23.55
C LEU A 397 -29.53 -5.98 24.80
N PRO A 398 -30.09 -4.84 25.26
CA PRO A 398 -30.98 -4.82 26.42
C PRO A 398 -32.24 -5.66 26.22
N LEU A 399 -32.93 -5.47 25.08
CA LEU A 399 -34.19 -6.15 24.79
C LEU A 399 -33.96 -7.64 24.52
N ILE A 400 -32.88 -8.00 23.83
CA ILE A 400 -32.46 -9.40 23.68
C ILE A 400 -32.21 -10.00 25.08
N GLY A 401 -31.51 -9.29 25.96
CA GLY A 401 -31.27 -9.71 27.33
C GLY A 401 -32.55 -9.96 28.13
N ASP A 402 -33.58 -9.13 27.96
CA ASP A 402 -34.88 -9.34 28.62
C ASP A 402 -35.60 -10.60 28.12
N VAL A 403 -35.55 -10.88 26.82
CA VAL A 403 -36.09 -12.13 26.26
C VAL A 403 -35.29 -13.34 26.75
N VAL A 404 -33.95 -13.25 26.78
CA VAL A 404 -33.06 -14.30 27.29
C VAL A 404 -33.36 -14.63 28.75
N MET A 405 -33.63 -13.62 29.57
CA MET A 405 -33.94 -13.78 31.01
C MET A 405 -35.42 -14.14 31.26
N GLY A 406 -36.25 -14.22 30.21
CA GLY A 406 -37.70 -14.45 30.33
C GLY A 406 -38.46 -13.30 31.00
N ARG A 407 -37.90 -12.09 31.01
CA ARG A 407 -38.53 -10.87 31.55
C ARG A 407 -39.50 -10.22 30.56
N CYS A 408 -39.38 -10.54 29.27
CA CYS A 408 -40.25 -10.05 28.22
C CYS A 408 -40.68 -11.23 27.33
N GLU A 409 -41.98 -11.39 27.12
CA GLU A 409 -42.50 -12.40 26.20
C GLU A 409 -42.31 -11.98 24.75
N LEU A 410 -42.19 -12.97 23.83
CA LEU A 410 -41.94 -12.71 22.41
C LEU A 410 -42.93 -11.71 21.79
N GLN A 411 -44.23 -11.83 22.11
CA GLN A 411 -45.25 -10.94 21.56
C GLN A 411 -45.11 -9.49 22.03
N GLU A 412 -44.63 -9.28 23.26
CA GLU A 412 -44.38 -7.95 23.81
C GLU A 412 -43.10 -7.37 23.21
N ALA A 413 -42.02 -8.15 23.16
CA ALA A 413 -40.75 -7.75 22.56
C ALA A 413 -40.92 -7.35 21.09
N MET A 414 -41.75 -8.06 20.33
CA MET A 414 -42.07 -7.72 18.93
C MET A 414 -42.79 -6.38 18.77
N LYS A 415 -43.58 -5.94 19.74
CA LYS A 415 -44.27 -4.62 19.70
C LYS A 415 -43.33 -3.46 20.01
N LEU A 416 -42.20 -3.75 20.65
CA LEU A 416 -41.19 -2.76 21.01
C LEU A 416 -40.15 -2.54 19.89
N LEU A 417 -40.21 -3.33 18.81
CA LEU A 417 -39.44 -3.07 17.60
C LEU A 417 -40.04 -1.85 16.88
N PRO A 418 -39.24 -0.81 16.57
CA PRO A 418 -39.74 0.44 16.01
C PRO A 418 -40.20 0.35 14.55
#